data_AF-A0AAU3E827-F1
#
_entry.id   AF-A0AAU3E827-F1
#
_cell.length_a   1.000
_cell.length_b   1.000
_cell.length_c   1.000
_cell.angle_alpha   90.00
_cell.angle_beta   90.00
_cell.angle_gamma   90.00
#
_symmetry.space_group_name_H-M   'P 1'
#
loop_
_entity.id
_entity.type
_entity.pdbx_description
1 polymer ?
#
loop_
_entity_poly.entity_id
_entity_poly.type
_entity_poly.pdbx_seq_one_letter_code
_entity_poly.pdbx_strand_id
1 'polypeptide(L)'
;MNSERAERLVTALRARGVMAHVAEVGVYQFGVRVVIDWNIEALWDTDGAAGLDAQVLSDGMLVGFVPHIGGSEDFTEQQLVEAIATTSYSTEGLRPPTRSETETGRGTSTGTAASAGAGTDTDTGTDAGGVGEPDLPSDIPGPPAPPPPAADRPAGPPDHRRPKGRWWRR
;
A
#
# COMPACT_ATOMS: atom_id res chain seq x y z
N MET A 1 -8.13 -1.64 -13.39
CA MET A 1 -8.26 -3.11 -13.65
C MET A 1 -9.12 -3.51 -14.88
N ASN A 2 -9.12 -4.80 -15.29
CA ASN A 2 -10.11 -5.42 -16.23
C ASN A 2 -11.05 -6.45 -15.52
N SER A 3 -12.18 -6.82 -16.14
CA SER A 3 -13.22 -7.67 -15.51
C SER A 3 -12.71 -9.05 -15.08
N GLU A 4 -12.02 -9.77 -15.97
CA GLU A 4 -11.56 -11.13 -15.67
C GLU A 4 -10.57 -11.15 -14.50
N ARG A 5 -9.67 -10.17 -14.44
CA ARG A 5 -8.74 -10.01 -13.30
C ARG A 5 -9.51 -9.68 -12.03
N ALA A 6 -10.49 -8.77 -12.09
CA ALA A 6 -11.33 -8.42 -10.95
C ALA A 6 -12.07 -9.65 -10.38
N GLU A 7 -12.63 -10.48 -11.25
CA GLU A 7 -13.33 -11.72 -10.85
C GLU A 7 -12.40 -12.73 -10.18
N ARG A 8 -11.18 -12.91 -10.69
CA ARG A 8 -10.18 -13.78 -10.07
C ARG A 8 -9.76 -13.28 -8.69
N LEU A 9 -9.49 -11.97 -8.55
CA LEU A 9 -9.14 -11.37 -7.26
C LEU A 9 -10.29 -11.51 -6.25
N VAL A 10 -11.53 -11.22 -6.66
CA VAL A 10 -12.71 -11.37 -5.79
C VAL A 10 -12.88 -12.82 -5.33
N THR A 11 -12.68 -13.77 -6.24
CA THR A 11 -12.74 -15.20 -5.90
C THR A 11 -11.69 -15.58 -4.86
N ALA A 12 -10.44 -15.14 -5.05
CA ALA A 12 -9.33 -15.40 -4.13
C ALA A 12 -9.52 -14.71 -2.77
N LEU A 13 -10.02 -13.47 -2.75
CA LEU A 13 -10.34 -12.74 -1.52
C LEU A 13 -11.46 -13.42 -0.72
N ARG A 14 -12.54 -13.85 -1.40
CA ARG A 14 -13.64 -14.58 -0.76
C ARG A 14 -13.19 -15.91 -0.17
N ALA A 15 -12.28 -16.62 -0.83
CA ALA A 15 -11.69 -17.85 -0.30
C ALA A 15 -10.94 -17.61 1.03
N ARG A 16 -10.48 -16.38 1.29
CA ARG A 16 -9.84 -15.95 2.55
C ARG A 16 -10.82 -15.35 3.57
N GLY A 17 -12.12 -15.37 3.29
CA GLY A 17 -13.16 -14.81 4.16
C GLY A 17 -13.34 -13.30 4.05
N VAL A 18 -12.74 -12.64 3.05
CA VAL A 18 -12.98 -11.22 2.76
C VAL A 18 -14.29 -11.06 1.99
N MET A 19 -15.15 -10.15 2.45
CA MET A 19 -16.41 -9.81 1.76
C MET A 19 -16.13 -8.93 0.54
N ALA A 20 -15.67 -9.56 -0.54
CA ALA A 20 -15.32 -8.87 -1.79
C ALA A 20 -16.40 -9.03 -2.88
N HIS A 21 -16.51 -8.05 -3.77
CA HIS A 21 -17.38 -8.05 -4.95
C HIS A 21 -16.64 -7.37 -6.11
N VAL A 22 -17.00 -7.72 -7.35
CA VAL A 22 -16.54 -6.94 -8.50
C VAL A 22 -17.24 -5.59 -8.45
N ALA A 23 -16.48 -4.51 -8.59
CA ALA A 23 -17.02 -3.17 -8.70
C ALA A 23 -17.11 -2.79 -10.18
N GLU A 24 -18.30 -2.43 -10.65
CA GLU A 24 -18.53 -1.85 -11.97
C GLU A 24 -18.78 -0.35 -11.79
N VAL A 25 -17.74 0.47 -11.90
CA VAL A 25 -17.82 1.91 -11.60
C VAL A 25 -18.12 2.76 -12.83
N GLY A 26 -18.03 2.17 -14.02
CA GLY A 26 -18.28 2.83 -15.28
C GLY A 26 -18.21 1.85 -16.45
N VAL A 27 -18.37 2.37 -17.67
CA VAL A 27 -18.29 1.56 -18.89
C VAL A 27 -16.84 1.08 -19.06
N TYR A 28 -16.64 -0.24 -19.00
CA TYR A 28 -15.32 -0.90 -19.02
C TYR A 28 -14.38 -0.53 -17.85
N GLN A 29 -14.91 0.02 -16.76
CA GLN A 29 -14.13 0.31 -15.56
C GLN A 29 -14.52 -0.64 -14.44
N PHE A 30 -13.59 -1.53 -14.11
CA PHE A 30 -13.77 -2.59 -13.13
C PHE A 30 -12.79 -2.41 -11.97
N GLY A 31 -13.23 -2.78 -10.77
CA GLY A 31 -12.46 -2.72 -9.53
C GLY A 31 -12.80 -3.87 -8.58
N VAL A 32 -12.20 -3.88 -7.39
CA VAL A 32 -12.63 -4.74 -6.28
C VAL A 32 -13.31 -3.90 -5.21
N ARG A 33 -14.55 -4.23 -4.88
CA ARG A 33 -15.25 -3.68 -3.71
C ARG A 33 -15.07 -4.61 -2.52
N VAL A 34 -14.54 -4.10 -1.41
CA VAL A 34 -14.45 -4.82 -0.13
C VAL A 34 -15.40 -4.18 0.86
N VAL A 35 -16.32 -4.97 1.42
CA VAL A 35 -17.20 -4.53 2.51
C VAL A 35 -16.44 -4.66 3.82
N ILE A 36 -16.23 -3.53 4.49
CA ILE A 36 -15.48 -3.44 5.76
C ILE A 36 -16.45 -3.53 6.94
N ASP A 37 -17.55 -2.79 6.86
CA ASP A 37 -18.65 -2.79 7.82
C ASP A 37 -19.98 -2.52 7.07
N TRP A 38 -21.11 -2.46 7.78
CA TRP A 38 -22.45 -2.34 7.21
C TRP A 38 -22.60 -1.24 6.16
N ASN A 39 -22.02 -0.06 6.40
CA ASN A 39 -22.07 1.08 5.49
C ASN A 39 -20.70 1.52 4.97
N ILE A 40 -19.63 0.78 5.31
CA ILE A 40 -18.26 1.15 4.93
C ILE A 40 -17.72 0.15 3.91
N GLU A 41 -17.27 0.67 2.77
CA GLU A 41 -16.68 -0.11 1.69
C GLU A 41 -15.39 0.52 1.17
N ALA A 42 -14.45 -0.32 0.73
CA ALA A 42 -13.26 0.11 0.00
C ALA A 42 -13.40 -0.30 -1.48
N LEU A 43 -13.20 0.66 -2.38
CA LEU A 43 -13.13 0.45 -3.82
C LEU A 43 -11.66 0.49 -4.24
N TRP A 44 -11.15 -0.66 -4.69
CA TRP A 44 -9.77 -0.86 -5.10
C TRP A 44 -9.61 -0.84 -6.62
N ASP A 45 -8.56 -0.16 -7.11
CA ASP A 45 -8.16 -0.07 -8.54
C ASP A 45 -9.35 0.25 -9.47
N THR A 46 -10.11 1.29 -9.11
CA THR A 46 -11.27 1.76 -9.88
C THR A 46 -10.98 2.94 -10.80
N ASP A 47 -9.88 3.65 -10.59
CA ASP A 47 -9.53 4.85 -11.37
C ASP A 47 -8.63 4.55 -12.59
N GLY A 48 -8.12 3.31 -12.69
CA GLY A 48 -7.24 2.87 -13.77
C GLY A 48 -5.82 3.43 -13.65
N ALA A 49 -5.42 3.92 -12.48
CA ALA A 49 -4.05 4.29 -12.20
C ALA A 49 -3.12 3.07 -12.33
N ALA A 50 -1.85 3.32 -12.62
CA ALA A 50 -0.84 2.28 -12.56
C ALA A 50 -0.60 1.94 -11.09
N GLY A 51 -1.05 0.76 -10.67
CA GLY A 51 -0.85 0.17 -9.35
C GLY A 51 -2.10 0.19 -8.47
N LEU A 52 -1.91 -0.11 -7.19
CA LEU A 52 -2.95 -0.49 -6.25
C LEU A 52 -3.17 0.62 -5.21
N ASP A 53 -4.37 1.16 -5.23
CA ASP A 53 -4.90 2.10 -4.24
C ASP A 53 -6.37 1.76 -3.93
N ALA A 54 -6.93 2.46 -2.94
CA ALA A 54 -8.35 2.35 -2.65
C ALA A 54 -9.00 3.66 -2.22
N GLN A 55 -10.27 3.81 -2.56
CA GLN A 55 -11.16 4.82 -2.00
C GLN A 55 -12.06 4.17 -0.95
N VAL A 56 -12.16 4.76 0.23
CA VAL A 56 -13.03 4.27 1.32
C VAL A 56 -14.28 5.14 1.37
N LEU A 57 -15.43 4.50 1.20
CA LEU A 57 -16.74 5.14 1.20
C LEU A 57 -17.50 4.73 2.47
N SER A 58 -18.21 5.70 3.07
CA SER A 58 -19.21 5.48 4.12
C SER A 58 -20.55 6.02 3.63
N ASP A 59 -21.59 5.18 3.56
CA ASP A 59 -22.89 5.52 2.97
C ASP A 59 -22.76 6.13 1.55
N GLY A 60 -21.80 5.62 0.78
CA GLY A 60 -21.49 6.10 -0.58
C GLY A 60 -20.74 7.43 -0.65
N MET A 61 -20.43 8.06 0.49
CA MET A 61 -19.61 9.28 0.55
C MET A 61 -18.14 8.93 0.82
N LEU A 62 -17.22 9.57 0.09
CA LEU A 62 -15.78 9.38 0.30
C LEU A 62 -15.35 9.88 1.68
N VAL A 63 -14.79 8.99 2.49
CA VAL A 63 -14.32 9.28 3.87
C VAL A 63 -12.83 9.06 4.06
N GLY A 64 -12.16 8.39 3.12
CA GLY A 64 -10.72 8.15 3.20
C GLY A 64 -10.16 7.48 1.96
N PHE A 65 -8.86 7.23 1.98
CA PHE A 65 -8.15 6.51 0.93
C PHE A 65 -7.11 5.58 1.54
N VAL A 66 -6.87 4.45 0.88
CA VAL A 66 -5.63 3.71 1.02
C VAL A 66 -4.65 4.32 0.03
N PRO A 67 -3.51 4.86 0.47
CA PRO A 67 -2.53 5.45 -0.44
C PRO A 67 -2.04 4.43 -1.47
N HIS A 68 -1.64 4.92 -2.63
CA HIS A 68 -0.93 4.14 -3.63
C HIS A 68 0.21 3.34 -3.01
N ILE A 69 0.20 2.03 -3.26
CA ILE A 69 1.25 1.13 -2.80
C ILE A 69 2.37 1.13 -3.85
N GLY A 70 3.51 1.77 -3.58
CA GLY A 70 4.62 1.82 -4.54
C GLY A 70 5.14 0.43 -4.90
N GLY A 71 5.36 0.17 -6.20
CA GLY A 71 5.79 -1.13 -6.71
C GLY A 71 4.64 -2.11 -6.98
N SER A 72 3.40 -1.72 -6.68
CA SER A 72 2.21 -2.55 -6.91
C SER A 72 1.78 -2.67 -8.37
N GLU A 73 2.38 -1.87 -9.25
CA GLU A 73 2.19 -1.93 -10.70
C GLU A 73 2.57 -3.31 -11.26
N ASP A 74 3.57 -3.94 -10.63
CA ASP A 74 4.12 -5.25 -10.99
C ASP A 74 3.63 -6.39 -10.08
N PHE A 75 2.70 -6.12 -9.17
CA PHE A 75 2.21 -7.15 -8.26
C PHE A 75 1.51 -8.28 -9.02
N THR A 76 1.88 -9.50 -8.63
CA THR A 76 1.13 -10.72 -8.96
C THR A 76 -0.27 -10.68 -8.34
N GLU A 77 -1.18 -11.50 -8.87
CA GLU A 77 -2.54 -11.59 -8.30
C GLU A 77 -2.51 -12.01 -6.83
N GLN A 78 -1.60 -12.92 -6.43
CA GLN A 78 -1.45 -13.30 -5.02
C GLN A 78 -0.98 -12.13 -4.15
N GLN A 79 -0.06 -11.30 -4.63
CA GLN A 79 0.40 -10.12 -3.91
C GLN A 79 -0.70 -9.05 -3.79
N LEU A 80 -1.50 -8.85 -4.84
CA LEU A 80 -2.67 -7.97 -4.77
C LEU A 80 -3.68 -8.47 -3.72
N VAL A 81 -4.01 -9.77 -3.75
CA VAL A 81 -4.93 -10.38 -2.77
C VAL A 81 -4.37 -10.21 -1.34
N GLU A 82 -3.08 -10.45 -1.14
CA GLU A 82 -2.43 -10.28 0.15
C GLU A 82 -2.49 -8.83 0.64
N ALA A 83 -2.14 -7.87 -0.22
CA ALA A 83 -2.18 -6.46 0.10
C ALA A 83 -3.61 -6.02 0.51
N ILE A 84 -4.61 -6.36 -0.30
CA ILE A 84 -6.02 -6.01 -0.04
C ILE A 84 -6.51 -6.66 1.26
N ALA A 85 -6.18 -7.94 1.49
CA ALA A 85 -6.67 -8.70 2.65
C ALA A 85 -6.00 -8.29 3.97
N THR A 86 -4.78 -7.76 3.93
CA THR A 86 -4.03 -7.33 5.13
C THR A 86 -4.12 -5.84 5.41
N THR A 87 -4.70 -5.07 4.49
CA THR A 87 -4.88 -3.62 4.67
C THR A 87 -5.76 -3.31 5.89
N SER A 88 -5.27 -2.42 6.74
CA SER A 88 -6.01 -1.89 7.88
C SER A 88 -6.78 -0.64 7.46
N TYR A 89 -8.10 -0.67 7.58
CA TYR A 89 -9.00 0.42 7.20
C TYR A 89 -9.39 1.33 8.38
N SER A 90 -8.60 1.35 9.46
CA SER A 90 -8.90 2.19 10.62
C SER A 90 -8.79 3.67 10.29
N THR A 91 -9.57 4.52 10.98
CA THR A 91 -9.53 5.99 10.82
C THR A 91 -8.16 6.62 11.04
N GLU A 92 -7.25 5.92 11.71
CA GLU A 92 -5.84 6.33 11.87
C GLU A 92 -4.99 5.89 10.66
N GLY A 93 -5.26 4.70 10.09
CA GLY A 93 -4.62 4.23 8.86
C GLY A 93 -5.06 4.96 7.59
N LEU A 94 -6.23 5.61 7.60
CA LEU A 94 -6.75 6.43 6.50
C LEU A 94 -6.29 7.90 6.54
N ARG A 95 -5.50 8.30 7.55
CA ARG A 95 -4.90 9.63 7.57
C ARG A 95 -3.75 9.65 6.57
N PRO A 96 -3.59 10.74 5.77
CA PRO A 96 -2.34 10.98 5.07
C PRO A 96 -1.20 10.85 6.08
N PRO A 97 -0.05 10.22 5.73
CA PRO A 97 1.09 10.19 6.65
C PRO A 97 1.34 11.64 7.05
N THR A 98 1.17 11.94 8.34
CA THR A 98 1.62 13.22 8.87
C THR A 98 3.10 13.24 8.54
N ARG A 99 3.51 14.12 7.62
CA ARG A 99 4.91 14.33 7.25
C ARG A 99 5.70 14.31 8.56
N SER A 100 6.46 13.25 8.80
CA SER A 100 7.17 13.11 10.06
C SER A 100 7.95 14.40 10.27
N GLU A 101 7.68 15.06 11.39
CA GLU A 101 8.46 16.19 11.90
C GLU A 101 9.88 15.70 12.19
N THR A 102 10.68 15.53 11.14
CA THR A 102 12.13 15.50 11.23
C THR A 102 12.62 16.94 11.31
N GLU A 103 12.24 17.66 12.36
CA GLU A 103 12.85 18.95 12.65
C GLU A 103 12.93 19.20 14.17
N THR A 104 13.49 18.21 14.87
CA THR A 104 14.19 18.48 16.13
C THR A 104 15.64 18.81 15.78
N GLY A 105 15.93 20.10 15.62
CA GLY A 105 17.27 20.55 15.24
C GLY A 105 17.48 22.05 15.12
N ARG A 106 17.02 22.81 16.12
CA ARG A 106 17.51 24.16 16.54
C ARG A 106 18.66 24.75 15.69
N GLY A 107 18.39 25.85 14.99
CA GLY A 107 19.43 26.69 14.39
C GLY A 107 18.88 28.02 13.86
N THR A 108 18.67 28.98 14.76
CA THR A 108 18.50 30.39 14.44
C THR A 108 19.69 30.93 13.66
N SER A 109 19.47 31.43 12.44
CA SER A 109 20.32 32.49 11.87
C SER A 109 19.51 33.40 10.95
N THR A 110 19.25 34.57 11.54
CA THR A 110 18.98 35.88 10.96
C THR A 110 19.42 36.04 9.50
N GLY A 111 18.49 36.48 8.67
CA GLY A 111 18.78 37.01 7.34
C GLY A 111 19.68 38.24 7.44
N THR A 112 20.80 38.18 6.72
CA THR A 112 21.66 39.33 6.41
C THR A 112 21.94 39.29 4.92
N ALA A 113 21.57 40.37 4.25
CA ALA A 113 21.83 40.65 2.84
C ALA A 113 23.33 40.79 2.55
N ALA A 114 23.79 40.32 1.38
CA ALA A 114 24.89 40.94 0.65
C ALA A 114 24.95 40.44 -0.81
N SER A 115 25.30 41.39 -1.65
CA SER A 115 25.34 41.43 -3.12
C SER A 115 26.67 40.98 -3.75
N ALA A 116 26.58 40.53 -5.01
CA ALA A 116 27.47 40.78 -6.15
C ALA A 116 28.92 40.21 -6.22
N GLY A 117 29.30 39.83 -7.46
CA GLY A 117 30.67 39.53 -7.96
C GLY A 117 30.79 38.08 -8.46
N ALA A 118 30.86 37.72 -9.74
CA ALA A 118 31.77 38.05 -10.86
C ALA A 118 33.22 37.54 -10.68
N GLY A 119 33.69 36.72 -11.66
CA GLY A 119 35.09 36.29 -11.86
C GLY A 119 35.29 34.76 -11.72
N THR A 120 35.36 33.97 -12.80
CA THR A 120 36.49 33.64 -13.71
C THR A 120 37.42 32.52 -13.23
N ASP A 121 37.56 31.53 -14.12
CA ASP A 121 38.72 30.68 -14.46
C ASP A 121 39.35 29.74 -13.42
N THR A 122 39.29 28.43 -13.72
CA THR A 122 40.44 27.47 -13.68
C THR A 122 39.96 26.14 -14.31
N ASP A 123 40.38 25.81 -15.54
CA ASP A 123 41.59 25.05 -15.93
C ASP A 123 41.57 23.54 -15.58
N THR A 124 41.55 22.78 -16.67
CA THR A 124 42.10 21.46 -17.02
C THR A 124 42.71 20.58 -15.91
N GLY A 125 42.26 19.33 -15.87
CA GLY A 125 42.90 18.24 -15.12
C GLY A 125 42.32 16.89 -15.50
N THR A 126 42.70 16.37 -16.66
CA THR A 126 42.52 14.97 -17.06
C THR A 126 43.35 14.08 -16.13
N ASP A 127 42.69 13.26 -15.31
CA ASP A 127 43.32 12.11 -14.66
C ASP A 127 42.50 10.86 -14.96
N ALA A 128 43.12 9.95 -15.70
CA ALA A 128 42.64 8.61 -15.96
C ALA A 128 43.13 7.70 -14.83
N GLY A 129 42.35 7.63 -13.75
CA GLY A 129 42.54 6.69 -12.65
C GLY A 129 41.64 5.47 -12.78
N GLY A 130 42.23 4.30 -12.92
CA GLY A 130 41.54 3.02 -13.08
C GLY A 130 40.58 2.70 -11.93
N VAL A 131 39.37 2.28 -12.30
CA VAL A 131 38.38 1.75 -11.35
C VAL A 131 38.76 0.30 -11.07
N GLY A 132 39.39 0.06 -9.94
CA GLY A 132 39.50 -1.26 -9.35
C GLY A 132 38.10 -1.76 -9.03
N GLU A 133 37.77 -2.94 -9.55
CA GLU A 133 36.62 -3.74 -9.20
C GLU A 133 36.64 -3.98 -7.67
N PRO A 134 35.61 -3.55 -6.91
CA PRO A 134 35.56 -3.86 -5.49
C PRO A 134 35.26 -5.35 -5.32
N ASP A 135 36.26 -6.09 -4.84
CA ASP A 135 36.15 -7.46 -4.36
C ASP A 135 35.02 -7.53 -3.32
N LEU A 136 33.87 -8.08 -3.72
CA LEU A 136 32.73 -8.26 -2.84
C LEU A 136 33.03 -9.43 -1.89
N PRO A 137 32.94 -9.25 -0.57
CA PRO A 137 33.10 -10.37 0.36
C PRO A 137 31.99 -11.39 0.11
N SER A 138 32.38 -12.64 -0.16
CA SER A 138 31.46 -13.76 -0.45
C SER A 138 30.68 -14.29 0.75
N ASP A 139 30.61 -13.53 1.85
CA ASP A 139 29.91 -13.90 3.08
C ASP A 139 28.66 -13.04 3.27
N ILE A 140 27.66 -13.24 2.41
CA ILE A 140 26.28 -12.86 2.73
C ILE A 140 25.67 -14.07 3.45
N PRO A 141 25.37 -13.98 4.76
CA PRO A 141 24.65 -15.06 5.44
C PRO A 141 23.30 -15.26 4.75
N GLY A 142 23.00 -16.51 4.39
CA GLY A 142 21.76 -16.90 3.76
C GLY A 142 20.53 -16.48 4.59
N PRO A 143 19.35 -16.35 3.96
CA PRO A 143 18.15 -15.90 4.65
C PRO A 143 17.83 -16.81 5.84
N PRO A 144 17.34 -16.25 6.96
CA PRO A 144 16.98 -17.05 8.12
C PRO A 144 15.89 -18.06 7.75
N ALA A 145 15.97 -19.26 8.33
CA ALA A 145 14.97 -20.30 8.14
C ALA A 145 13.56 -19.79 8.50
N PRO A 146 12.52 -20.21 7.76
CA PRO A 146 11.15 -19.82 8.08
C PRO A 146 10.75 -20.30 9.48
N PRO A 147 9.92 -19.56 10.22
CA PRO A 147 9.43 -20.00 11.51
C PRO A 147 8.62 -21.30 11.36
N PRO A 148 8.63 -22.18 12.38
CA PRO A 148 7.81 -23.39 12.36
C PRO A 148 6.32 -23.02 12.27
N PRO A 149 5.49 -23.89 11.68
CA PRO A 149 4.05 -23.66 11.61
C PRO A 149 3.50 -23.49 13.03
N ALA A 150 2.65 -22.47 13.21
CA ALA A 150 1.99 -22.22 14.48
C ALA A 150 1.24 -23.49 14.92
N ALA A 151 1.62 -24.02 16.08
CA ALA A 151 0.89 -25.11 16.71
C ALA A 151 -0.58 -24.70 16.90
N ASP A 152 -1.49 -25.61 16.56
CA ASP A 152 -2.94 -25.46 16.70
C ASP A 152 -3.28 -24.85 18.06
N ARG A 153 -3.69 -23.57 18.04
CA ARG A 153 -4.35 -22.97 19.21
C ARG A 153 -5.71 -23.66 19.36
N PRO A 154 -6.05 -24.20 20.54
CA PRO A 154 -7.35 -24.79 20.76
C PRO A 154 -8.44 -23.73 20.53
N ALA A 155 -9.49 -24.12 19.82
CA ALA A 155 -10.66 -23.29 19.57
C ALA A 155 -11.19 -22.71 20.88
N GLY A 156 -11.18 -21.38 20.98
CA GLY A 156 -11.87 -20.67 22.04
C GLY A 156 -13.38 -20.97 22.02
N PRO A 157 -14.08 -20.81 23.14
CA PRO A 157 -15.50 -21.12 23.23
C PRO A 157 -16.32 -20.29 22.23
N PRO A 158 -17.42 -20.84 21.69
CA PRO A 158 -18.26 -20.11 20.74
C PRO A 158 -18.85 -18.86 21.39
N ASP A 159 -18.57 -17.70 20.79
CA ASP A 159 -19.20 -16.44 21.17
C ASP A 159 -20.68 -16.47 20.73
N HIS A 160 -21.58 -16.50 21.72
CA HIS A 160 -23.03 -16.50 21.53
C HIS A 160 -23.63 -15.11 21.25
N ARG A 161 -22.82 -14.07 20.95
CA ARG A 161 -23.32 -12.72 20.62
C ARG A 161 -23.45 -12.41 19.12
N ARG A 162 -23.76 -13.40 18.28
CA ARG A 162 -24.19 -13.13 16.89
C ARG A 162 -25.72 -13.23 16.78
N PRO A 163 -26.47 -12.13 16.58
CA PRO A 163 -27.84 -12.26 16.13
C PRO A 163 -27.84 -12.89 14.73
N LYS A 164 -28.52 -14.04 14.63
CA LYS A 164 -28.78 -14.73 13.37
C LYS A 164 -29.91 -14.03 12.63
N GLY A 165 -29.67 -13.76 11.35
CA GLY A 165 -30.69 -13.36 10.38
C GLY A 165 -30.32 -12.04 9.71
N ARG A 166 -30.67 -11.77 8.46
CA ARG A 166 -31.49 -12.49 7.48
C ARG A 166 -31.52 -11.54 6.27
N TRP A 167 -31.25 -12.04 5.05
CA TRP A 167 -31.52 -11.37 3.74
C TRP A 167 -30.64 -10.12 3.45
N TRP A 168 -30.28 -9.75 2.22
CA TRP A 168 -31.09 -9.66 1.00
C TRP A 168 -30.28 -9.79 -0.30
N ARG A 169 -30.97 -10.29 -1.33
CA ARG A 169 -30.69 -10.04 -2.75
C ARG A 169 -31.02 -8.58 -3.06
N ARG A 170 -30.19 -7.89 -3.84
CA ARG A 170 -30.52 -7.41 -5.19
C ARG A 170 -29.25 -6.92 -5.87
#